data_AF-A0A947AB82-F1
#
_entry.id   AF-A0A947AB82-F1
#
_cell.length_a   1.000
_cell.length_b   1.000
_cell.length_c   1.000
_cell.angle_alpha   90.00
_cell.angle_beta   90.00
_cell.angle_gamma   90.00
#
_symmetry.space_group_name_H-M   'P 1'
#
loop_
_entity.id
_entity.type
_entity.pdbx_description
1 polymer ?
#
loop_
_entity_poly.entity_id
_entity_poly.type
_entity_poly.pdbx_seq_one_letter_code
_entity_poly.pdbx_strand_id
1 'polypeptide(L)'
;MRICGNLEVEKGLCNCFNYISQHMPADVIYLQRYEVEQGAMRFIAKAGAEKGEQLDLMISVPEMDRSAVSQFFQAVDAGRHLPAEIYNNPVDNPLSTHLLHALGEPVSSIMVLPLVLEGEFAGGLALLARGSERFSEADARLYENLRVPFFVAMSNTLKHREILKLKDLLVDDNKFLHDELHRLSGSEIVGASFGLRDVMFKVQQVSSMDSPVLLLGETGVGKDVIANAIHYSSSRSKGPFVSLNCGAIPDTLIDSELFGHEKGSFTGALAQKRGRFERAHKGTIFLDEIGELPPHVQVRLLRVLQNREIERVGGVKTIPVDIRIIAATNRNLEEMIKDKQFREDLWFRLNVFPIWIPPLRDRASDIPELVQHFIILKSRELKLGHIPVLAPGAIDTLLEYNWPGNVRELENLIERALILHRDGPLQFDIIGDTKNKTTSHFENQLKEKDPFPSFNSIIERHILQALELTEWKIHGPGGAAELLQVNPNTLRGKMRKMGIPFKK
;
A
#
# COMPACT_ATOMS: atom_id res chain seq x y z
N MET A 1 27.93 -27.64 36.92
CA MET A 1 27.82 -26.52 35.96
C MET A 1 26.35 -26.19 35.71
N ARG A 2 25.85 -25.07 36.27
CA ARG A 2 24.49 -24.55 36.03
C ARG A 2 24.52 -23.41 34.99
N ILE A 3 25.22 -23.62 33.87
CA ILE A 3 25.52 -22.55 32.89
C ILE A 3 24.39 -22.40 31.83
N CYS A 4 23.48 -23.38 31.70
CA CYS A 4 22.56 -23.46 30.56
C CYS A 4 21.08 -23.29 30.91
N GLY A 5 20.74 -22.42 31.88
CA GLY A 5 19.36 -22.21 32.34
C GLY A 5 18.66 -20.94 31.84
N ASN A 6 19.42 -19.88 31.50
CA ASN A 6 18.86 -18.58 31.13
C ASN A 6 19.41 -18.11 29.78
N LEU A 7 18.56 -17.45 28.99
CA LEU A 7 18.82 -16.83 27.68
C LEU A 7 19.87 -15.68 27.67
N GLU A 8 20.60 -15.51 28.77
CA GLU A 8 21.56 -14.42 29.02
C GLU A 8 22.98 -14.97 28.87
N VAL A 9 23.42 -15.08 27.60
CA VAL A 9 24.70 -15.70 27.24
C VAL A 9 25.89 -14.97 27.89
N GLU A 10 25.78 -13.66 28.10
CA GLU A 10 26.76 -12.83 28.79
C GLU A 10 26.96 -13.22 30.26
N LYS A 11 25.90 -13.65 30.96
CA LYS A 11 26.02 -14.14 32.35
C LYS A 11 26.67 -15.52 32.40
N GLY A 12 26.30 -16.38 31.46
CA GLY A 12 26.96 -17.69 31.29
C GLY A 12 28.45 -17.53 30.98
N LEU A 13 28.78 -16.59 30.09
CA LEU A 13 30.15 -16.24 29.71
C LEU A 13 30.95 -15.67 30.88
N CYS A 14 30.37 -14.78 31.69
CA CYS A 14 31.01 -14.22 32.88
C CYS A 14 31.29 -15.26 33.97
N ASN A 15 30.32 -16.14 34.24
CA ASN A 15 30.51 -17.24 35.20
C ASN A 15 31.62 -18.20 34.75
N CYS A 16 31.69 -18.45 33.44
CA CYS A 16 32.72 -19.28 32.85
C CYS A 16 34.10 -18.60 32.96
N PHE A 17 34.20 -17.32 32.60
CA PHE A 17 35.43 -16.54 32.72
C PHE A 17 36.01 -16.59 34.14
N ASN A 18 35.16 -16.35 35.15
CA ASN A 18 35.56 -16.37 36.56
C ASN A 18 36.08 -17.73 37.05
N TYR A 19 35.65 -18.82 36.41
CA TYR A 19 36.15 -20.16 36.69
C TYR A 19 37.46 -20.44 35.94
N ILE A 20 37.52 -20.10 34.65
CA ILE A 20 38.71 -20.30 33.81
C ILE A 20 39.91 -19.53 34.36
N SER A 21 39.72 -18.28 34.79
CA SER A 21 40.79 -17.41 35.30
C SER A 21 41.45 -17.93 36.58
N GLN A 22 40.83 -18.89 37.27
CA GLN A 22 41.42 -19.57 38.43
C GLN A 22 42.36 -20.72 38.04
N HIS A 23 42.29 -21.20 36.81
CA HIS A 23 42.96 -22.42 36.35
C HIS A 23 43.93 -22.20 35.18
N MET A 24 43.77 -21.11 34.41
CA MET A 24 44.67 -20.75 33.31
C MET A 24 44.71 -19.22 33.11
N PRO A 25 45.73 -18.68 32.42
CA PRO A 25 45.81 -17.25 32.11
C PRO A 25 44.59 -16.78 31.31
N ALA A 26 43.85 -15.81 31.83
CA ALA A 26 42.66 -15.27 31.19
C ALA A 26 42.41 -13.83 31.62
N ASP A 27 42.37 -12.92 30.65
CA ASP A 27 42.05 -11.50 30.87
C ASP A 27 40.66 -11.15 30.33
N VAL A 28 40.30 -11.68 29.15
CA VAL A 28 38.99 -11.48 28.53
C VAL A 28 38.59 -12.72 27.74
N ILE A 29 37.29 -13.05 27.74
CA ILE A 29 36.71 -14.06 26.85
C ILE A 29 35.66 -13.42 25.94
N TYR A 30 35.66 -13.81 24.67
CA TYR A 30 34.75 -13.34 23.63
C TYR A 30 33.96 -14.50 23.06
N LEU A 31 32.66 -14.28 22.89
CA LEU A 31 31.81 -15.13 22.07
C LEU A 31 31.60 -14.45 20.72
N GLN A 32 32.03 -15.13 19.66
CA GLN A 32 32.11 -14.57 18.31
C GLN A 32 31.54 -15.53 17.26
N ARG A 33 31.10 -15.01 16.13
CA ARG A 33 30.65 -15.81 14.97
C ARG A 33 31.13 -15.16 13.68
N TYR A 34 31.56 -15.99 12.73
CA TYR A 34 31.89 -15.52 11.40
C TYR A 34 30.62 -15.45 10.53
N GLU A 35 30.34 -14.28 9.96
CA GLU A 35 29.21 -14.02 9.06
C GLU A 35 29.67 -14.10 7.61
N VAL A 36 29.49 -15.28 6.99
CA VAL A 36 30.03 -15.61 5.66
C VAL A 36 29.60 -14.62 4.58
N GLU A 37 28.32 -14.23 4.55
CA GLU A 37 27.78 -13.31 3.55
C GLU A 37 28.41 -11.91 3.61
N GLN A 38 28.82 -11.49 4.80
CA GLN A 38 29.34 -10.14 5.05
C GLN A 38 30.88 -10.12 5.12
N GLY A 39 31.53 -11.29 5.09
CA GLY A 39 32.98 -11.42 5.23
C GLY A 39 33.50 -10.79 6.53
N ALA A 40 32.75 -10.89 7.62
CA ALA A 40 33.02 -10.14 8.84
C ALA A 40 32.85 -11.01 10.10
N MET A 41 33.61 -10.68 11.15
CA MET A 41 33.50 -11.32 12.45
C MET A 41 32.55 -10.53 13.34
N ARG A 42 31.49 -11.19 13.81
CA ARG A 42 30.52 -10.65 14.75
C ARG A 42 30.88 -11.04 16.17
N PHE A 43 31.02 -10.06 17.06
CA PHE A 43 31.22 -10.25 18.49
C PHE A 43 29.90 -10.07 19.21
N ILE A 44 29.45 -11.12 19.91
CA ILE A 44 28.10 -11.23 20.49
C ILE A 44 28.09 -10.94 21.98
N ALA A 45 29.18 -11.29 22.67
CA ALA A 45 29.36 -11.00 24.08
C ALA A 45 30.85 -11.01 24.42
N LYS A 46 31.22 -10.28 25.47
CA LYS A 46 32.51 -10.38 26.13
C LYS A 46 32.33 -10.52 27.64
N ALA A 47 33.31 -11.11 28.31
CA ALA A 47 33.40 -11.06 29.76
C ALA A 47 34.85 -10.94 30.21
N GLY A 48 35.05 -10.16 31.27
CA GLY A 48 36.32 -10.05 31.99
C GLY A 48 36.06 -10.12 33.50
N ALA A 49 37.04 -9.69 34.31
CA ALA A 49 37.00 -9.84 35.76
C ALA A 49 35.87 -9.07 36.47
N GLU A 50 35.37 -7.99 35.86
CA GLU A 50 34.35 -7.13 36.48
C GLU A 50 32.91 -7.53 36.12
N LYS A 51 32.64 -7.77 34.83
CA LYS A 51 31.29 -8.08 34.33
C LYS A 51 31.31 -8.70 32.93
N GLY A 52 30.22 -9.40 32.60
CA GLY A 52 29.87 -9.78 31.24
C GLY A 52 29.05 -8.67 30.56
N GLU A 53 29.34 -8.42 29.29
CA GLU A 53 28.65 -7.44 28.45
C GLU A 53 28.16 -8.10 27.17
N GLN A 54 26.90 -7.84 26.80
CA GLN A 54 26.42 -8.17 25.46
C GLN A 54 27.04 -7.19 24.45
N LEU A 55 27.54 -7.74 23.35
CA LEU A 55 28.10 -6.99 22.23
C LEU A 55 27.25 -7.21 20.98
N ASP A 56 27.30 -6.23 20.07
CA ASP A 56 26.87 -6.41 18.69
C ASP A 56 27.82 -5.66 17.76
N LEU A 57 29.10 -6.03 17.83
CA LEU A 57 30.17 -5.40 17.07
C LEU A 57 30.51 -6.25 15.86
N MET A 58 30.49 -5.63 14.68
CA MET A 58 30.92 -6.23 13.42
C MET A 58 32.29 -5.69 13.05
N ILE A 59 33.27 -6.58 12.93
CA ILE A 59 34.62 -6.23 12.47
C ILE A 59 34.82 -6.88 11.12
N SER A 60 34.99 -6.05 10.07
CA SER A 60 35.35 -6.56 8.75
C SER A 60 36.67 -7.30 8.83
N VAL A 61 36.68 -8.52 8.32
CA VAL A 61 37.89 -9.32 8.24
C VAL A 61 38.57 -8.96 6.91
N PRO A 62 39.77 -8.34 6.93
CA PRO A 62 40.53 -8.07 5.71
C PRO A 62 40.70 -9.37 4.97
N GLU A 63 40.56 -9.38 3.64
CA GLU A 63 40.50 -10.57 2.77
C GLU A 63 41.40 -11.70 3.29
N MET A 64 40.83 -12.50 4.20
CA MET A 64 41.39 -13.79 4.49
C MET A 64 41.32 -14.53 3.18
N ASP A 65 42.38 -15.26 2.90
CA ASP A 65 42.42 -16.23 1.83
C ASP A 65 41.11 -17.02 1.89
N ARG A 66 40.13 -16.74 1.00
CA ARG A 66 38.78 -17.33 1.04
C ARG A 66 38.86 -18.87 1.08
N SER A 67 39.99 -19.39 0.63
CA SER A 67 40.43 -20.78 0.76
C SER A 67 40.46 -21.29 2.21
N ALA A 68 40.99 -20.55 3.18
CA ALA A 68 41.09 -20.98 4.59
C ALA A 68 39.72 -21.06 5.27
N VAL A 69 38.85 -20.08 5.02
CA VAL A 69 37.45 -20.10 5.49
C VAL A 69 36.68 -21.26 4.84
N SER A 70 36.86 -21.46 3.54
CA SER A 70 36.26 -22.58 2.81
C SER A 70 36.75 -23.93 3.33
N GLN A 71 38.04 -24.09 3.59
CA GLN A 71 38.63 -25.31 4.16
C GLN A 71 38.11 -25.58 5.58
N PHE A 72 37.95 -24.54 6.40
CA PHE A 72 37.34 -24.66 7.73
C PHE A 72 35.91 -25.20 7.63
N PHE A 73 35.06 -24.58 6.80
CA PHE A 73 33.67 -25.06 6.64
C PHE A 73 33.60 -26.44 5.98
N GLN A 74 34.50 -26.78 5.06
CA GLN A 74 34.61 -28.15 4.53
C GLN A 74 34.98 -29.17 5.62
N ALA A 75 35.85 -28.80 6.56
CA ALA A 75 36.21 -29.66 7.69
C ALA A 75 35.03 -29.83 8.66
N VAL A 76 34.25 -28.78 8.88
CA VAL A 76 32.98 -28.81 9.64
C VAL A 76 31.99 -29.77 8.98
N ASP A 77 31.73 -29.60 7.68
CA ASP A 77 30.79 -30.43 6.91
C ASP A 77 31.22 -31.90 6.86
N ALA A 78 32.53 -32.16 6.85
CA ALA A 78 33.10 -33.51 6.91
C ALA A 78 33.04 -34.12 8.33
N GLY A 79 32.47 -33.43 9.32
CA GLY A 79 32.35 -33.90 10.70
C GLY A 79 33.70 -34.07 11.41
N ARG A 80 34.74 -33.36 10.96
CA ARG A 80 36.07 -33.49 11.55
C ARG A 80 36.09 -32.83 12.93
N HIS A 81 36.84 -33.44 13.84
CA HIS A 81 37.12 -32.82 15.13
C HIS A 81 38.05 -31.61 14.94
N LEU A 82 37.62 -30.44 15.41
CA LEU A 82 38.37 -29.19 15.32
C LEU A 82 38.85 -28.79 16.73
N PRO A 83 40.15 -29.00 17.05
CA PRO A 83 40.68 -28.71 18.38
C PRO A 83 40.71 -27.20 18.69
N ALA A 84 41.00 -26.84 19.94
CA ALA A 84 41.28 -25.45 20.28
C ALA A 84 42.62 -25.02 19.64
N GLU A 85 42.64 -23.85 19.02
CA GLU A 85 43.84 -23.29 18.38
C GLU A 85 44.48 -22.23 19.28
N ILE A 86 45.80 -22.29 19.43
CA ILE A 86 46.58 -21.34 20.23
C ILE A 86 47.42 -20.45 19.31
N TYR A 87 47.31 -19.15 19.53
CA TYR A 87 48.09 -18.09 18.90
C TYR A 87 48.82 -17.32 19.99
N ASN A 88 49.95 -17.85 20.44
CA ASN A 88 50.76 -17.25 21.52
C ASN A 88 51.52 -15.98 21.09
N ASN A 89 51.75 -15.81 19.79
CA ASN A 89 52.39 -14.64 19.21
C ASN A 89 51.45 -14.03 18.16
N PRO A 90 50.59 -13.07 18.54
CA PRO A 90 49.57 -12.53 17.65
C PRO A 90 50.15 -11.82 16.41
N VAL A 91 51.42 -11.42 16.45
CA VAL A 91 52.14 -10.79 15.33
C VAL A 91 52.38 -11.79 14.18
N ASP A 92 52.45 -13.09 14.47
CA ASP A 92 52.66 -14.15 13.46
C ASP A 92 51.39 -14.42 12.64
N ASN A 93 50.25 -13.86 13.06
CA ASN A 93 48.96 -14.04 12.45
C ASN A 93 48.29 -12.67 12.17
N PRO A 94 48.25 -12.22 10.89
CA PRO A 94 47.69 -10.91 10.53
C PRO A 94 46.24 -10.69 10.99
N LEU A 95 45.42 -11.75 10.99
CA LEU A 95 44.04 -11.70 11.46
C LEU A 95 43.97 -11.41 12.97
N SER A 96 44.81 -12.09 13.76
CA SER A 96 44.91 -11.91 15.21
C SER A 96 45.30 -10.47 15.55
N THR A 97 46.31 -9.93 14.87
CA THR A 97 46.73 -8.53 15.05
C THR A 97 45.62 -7.55 14.68
N HIS A 98 44.94 -7.76 13.54
CA HIS A 98 43.82 -6.91 13.10
C HIS A 98 42.66 -6.92 14.10
N LEU A 99 42.25 -8.10 14.58
CA LEU A 99 41.14 -8.23 15.53
C LEU A 99 41.47 -7.61 16.88
N LEU A 100 42.68 -7.82 17.43
CA LEU A 100 43.10 -7.17 18.68
C LEU A 100 43.07 -5.65 18.56
N HIS A 101 43.63 -5.10 17.48
CA HIS A 101 43.63 -3.65 17.24
C HIS A 101 42.20 -3.11 17.11
N ALA A 102 41.34 -3.78 16.35
CA ALA A 102 39.95 -3.35 16.15
C ALA A 102 39.09 -3.47 17.42
N LEU A 103 39.40 -4.40 18.32
CA LEU A 103 38.78 -4.53 19.64
C LEU A 103 39.37 -3.57 20.69
N GLY A 104 40.50 -2.92 20.38
CA GLY A 104 41.23 -2.08 21.34
C GLY A 104 41.93 -2.86 22.44
N GLU A 105 42.18 -4.17 22.22
CA GLU A 105 42.85 -5.04 23.16
C GLU A 105 44.38 -4.92 23.03
N PRO A 106 45.15 -4.95 24.14
CA PRO A 106 46.60 -4.96 24.07
C PRO A 106 47.11 -6.27 23.45
N VAL A 107 48.39 -6.28 23.07
CA VAL A 107 49.07 -7.48 22.55
C VAL A 107 48.90 -8.65 23.53
N SER A 108 48.19 -9.68 23.08
CA SER A 108 47.73 -10.79 23.91
C SER A 108 47.84 -12.10 23.13
N SER A 109 48.20 -13.17 23.82
CA SER A 109 48.00 -14.54 23.33
C SER A 109 46.51 -14.80 23.19
N ILE A 110 46.12 -15.53 22.15
CA ILE A 110 44.71 -15.85 21.86
C ILE A 110 44.55 -17.36 21.79
N MET A 111 43.53 -17.89 22.45
CA MET A 111 43.08 -19.27 22.28
C MET A 111 41.66 -19.29 21.73
N VAL A 112 41.44 -19.91 20.58
CA VAL A 112 40.15 -19.95 19.90
C VAL A 112 39.61 -21.38 19.91
N LEU A 113 38.40 -21.55 20.42
CA LEU A 113 37.67 -22.81 20.38
C LEU A 113 36.52 -22.73 19.36
N PRO A 114 36.58 -23.47 18.25
CA PRO A 114 35.44 -23.66 17.36
C PRO A 114 34.29 -24.38 18.08
N LEU A 115 33.12 -23.75 18.09
CA LEU A 115 31.89 -24.33 18.62
C LEU A 115 31.20 -25.10 17.49
N VAL A 116 31.61 -26.36 17.33
CA VAL A 116 31.10 -27.29 16.32
C VAL A 116 30.57 -28.54 16.99
N LEU A 117 29.36 -28.96 16.61
CA LEU A 117 28.73 -30.18 17.09
C LEU A 117 27.93 -30.80 15.93
N GLU A 118 28.09 -32.11 15.69
CA GLU A 118 27.32 -32.86 14.68
C GLU A 118 27.33 -32.22 13.27
N GLY A 119 28.45 -31.62 12.87
CA GLY A 119 28.59 -30.96 11.57
C GLY A 119 27.98 -29.55 11.49
N GLU A 120 27.43 -29.02 12.58
CA GLU A 120 26.95 -27.64 12.65
C GLU A 120 27.98 -26.72 13.32
N PHE A 121 28.20 -25.53 12.74
CA PHE A 121 29.01 -24.46 13.33
C PHE A 121 28.13 -23.37 13.97
N ALA A 122 28.22 -23.25 15.30
CA ALA A 122 27.51 -22.21 16.04
C ALA A 122 28.31 -20.90 16.14
N GLY A 123 29.64 -20.97 16.24
CA GLY A 123 30.51 -19.81 16.43
C GLY A 123 31.88 -20.21 16.99
N GLY A 124 32.58 -19.27 17.60
CA GLY A 124 33.87 -19.48 18.27
C GLY A 124 33.90 -18.81 19.64
N LEU A 125 34.65 -19.43 20.56
CA LEU A 125 34.93 -18.88 21.89
C LEU A 125 36.41 -18.52 21.96
N ALA A 126 36.72 -17.22 22.00
CA ALA A 126 38.09 -16.72 22.02
C ALA A 126 38.49 -16.24 23.43
N LEU A 127 39.55 -16.79 23.98
CA LEU A 127 40.13 -16.40 25.26
C LEU A 127 41.42 -15.62 25.02
N LEU A 128 41.55 -14.45 25.64
CA LEU A 128 42.73 -13.60 25.55
C LEU A 128 43.48 -13.59 26.87
N ALA A 129 44.80 -13.65 26.80
CA ALA A 129 45.71 -13.46 27.92
C ALA A 129 46.82 -12.48 27.52
N ARG A 130 47.00 -11.40 28.27
CA ARG A 130 47.95 -10.32 27.96
C ARG A 130 49.39 -10.85 27.93
N GLY A 131 50.13 -10.39 26.92
CA GLY A 131 51.50 -10.83 26.63
C GLY A 131 51.57 -12.05 25.70
N SER A 132 52.81 -12.44 25.37
CA SER A 132 53.09 -13.60 24.51
C SER A 132 53.31 -14.88 25.31
N GLU A 133 53.16 -16.03 24.65
CA GLU A 133 53.44 -17.36 25.22
C GLU A 133 52.66 -17.66 26.51
N ARG A 134 51.37 -17.31 26.53
CA ARG A 134 50.53 -17.44 27.74
C ARG A 134 49.77 -18.76 27.82
N PHE A 135 49.53 -19.45 26.70
CA PHE A 135 48.77 -20.69 26.67
C PHE A 135 49.64 -21.91 26.35
N SER A 136 49.33 -23.03 26.99
CA SER A 136 49.92 -24.34 26.75
C SER A 136 48.92 -25.31 26.11
N GLU A 137 49.39 -26.43 25.56
CA GLU A 137 48.49 -27.48 25.05
C GLU A 137 47.59 -28.08 26.14
N ALA A 138 48.02 -28.05 27.40
CA ALA A 138 47.19 -28.51 28.52
C ALA A 138 45.99 -27.57 28.73
N ASP A 139 46.19 -26.26 28.56
CA ASP A 139 45.12 -25.26 28.62
C ASP A 139 44.10 -25.48 27.50
N ALA A 140 44.56 -25.74 26.27
CA ALA A 140 43.69 -26.08 25.14
C ALA A 140 42.81 -27.30 25.43
N ARG A 141 43.39 -28.40 25.94
CA ARG A 141 42.62 -29.62 26.28
C ARG A 141 41.56 -29.35 27.36
N LEU A 142 41.87 -28.51 28.35
CA LEU A 142 40.90 -28.12 29.37
C LEU A 142 39.79 -27.25 28.78
N TYR A 143 40.17 -26.28 27.93
CA TYR A 143 39.26 -25.33 27.29
C TYR A 143 38.27 -26.02 26.34
N GLU A 144 38.68 -27.08 25.66
CA GLU A 144 37.80 -27.88 24.79
C GLU A 144 36.56 -28.46 25.48
N ASN A 145 36.59 -28.68 26.79
CA ASN A 145 35.42 -29.16 27.55
C ASN A 145 34.26 -28.15 27.55
N LEU A 146 34.53 -26.89 27.20
CA LEU A 146 33.54 -25.83 27.08
C LEU A 146 32.77 -25.87 25.76
N ARG A 147 33.21 -26.69 24.79
CA ARG A 147 32.63 -26.75 23.44
C ARG A 147 31.14 -27.04 23.49
N VAL A 148 30.72 -28.13 24.15
CA VAL A 148 29.32 -28.57 24.17
C VAL A 148 28.41 -27.56 24.90
N PRO A 149 28.72 -27.09 26.14
CA PRO A 149 27.88 -26.12 26.83
C PRO A 149 27.68 -24.81 26.05
N PHE A 150 28.75 -24.27 25.45
CA PHE A 150 28.66 -23.01 24.68
C PHE A 150 28.06 -23.19 23.30
N PHE A 151 28.27 -24.33 22.64
CA PHE A 151 27.56 -24.65 21.40
C PHE A 151 26.04 -24.65 21.63
N VAL A 152 25.57 -25.34 22.67
CA VAL A 152 24.13 -25.41 22.99
C VAL A 152 23.57 -24.04 23.35
N ALA A 153 24.27 -23.28 24.21
CA ALA A 153 23.84 -21.93 24.59
C ALA A 153 23.76 -20.99 23.38
N MET A 154 24.77 -21.02 22.50
CA MET A 154 24.83 -20.21 21.30
C MET A 154 23.74 -20.59 20.29
N SER A 155 23.57 -21.89 20.01
CA SER A 155 22.54 -22.40 19.11
C SER A 155 21.14 -22.02 19.59
N ASN A 156 20.85 -22.16 20.90
CA ASN A 156 19.57 -21.76 21.48
C ASN A 156 19.32 -20.26 21.37
N THR A 157 20.33 -19.41 21.63
CA THR A 157 20.19 -17.96 21.51
C THR A 157 19.96 -17.52 20.07
N LEU A 158 20.68 -18.12 19.11
CA LEU A 158 20.48 -17.85 17.68
C LEU A 158 19.09 -18.28 17.22
N LYS A 159 18.68 -19.52 17.53
CA LYS A 159 17.35 -20.04 17.22
C LYS A 159 16.24 -19.21 17.85
N HIS A 160 16.41 -18.79 19.12
CA HIS A 160 15.40 -17.95 19.78
C HIS A 160 15.27 -16.57 19.13
N ARG A 161 16.39 -15.94 18.75
CA ARG A 161 16.36 -14.67 17.99
C ARG A 161 15.65 -14.82 16.65
N GLU A 162 15.89 -15.93 15.96
CA GLU A 162 15.22 -16.21 14.69
C GLU A 162 13.72 -16.46 14.87
N ILE A 163 13.32 -17.22 15.91
CA ILE A 163 11.91 -17.44 16.25
C ILE A 163 11.21 -16.11 16.56
N LEU A 164 11.82 -15.23 17.34
CA LEU A 164 11.24 -13.92 17.65
C LEU A 164 11.07 -13.08 16.37
N LYS A 165 12.08 -13.05 15.51
CA LYS A 165 12.02 -12.35 14.22
C LYS A 165 10.90 -12.90 13.32
N LEU A 166 10.78 -14.22 13.22
CA LEU A 166 9.72 -14.88 12.44
C LEU A 166 8.34 -14.61 13.03
N LYS A 167 8.20 -14.60 14.36
CA LYS A 167 6.95 -14.28 15.04
C LYS A 167 6.50 -12.85 14.76
N ASP A 168 7.42 -11.89 14.83
CA ASP A 168 7.11 -10.48 14.54
C ASP A 168 6.69 -10.30 13.08
N LEU A 169 7.38 -10.96 12.14
CA LEU A 169 7.00 -11.00 10.73
C LEU A 169 5.61 -11.60 10.50
N LEU A 170 5.31 -12.72 11.16
CA LEU A 170 3.99 -13.37 11.05
C LEU A 170 2.86 -12.48 11.57
N VAL A 171 3.07 -11.76 12.66
CA VAL A 171 2.07 -10.82 13.20
C VAL A 171 1.83 -9.66 12.22
N ASP A 172 2.89 -9.14 11.62
CA ASP A 172 2.81 -8.06 10.62
C ASP A 172 2.13 -8.52 9.31
N ASP A 173 2.40 -9.75 8.87
CA ASP A 173 1.77 -10.33 7.68
C ASP A 173 0.29 -10.67 7.92
N ASN A 174 -0.06 -11.22 9.08
CA ASN A 174 -1.44 -11.59 9.38
C ASN A 174 -2.36 -10.36 9.45
N LYS A 175 -1.86 -9.24 10.01
CA LYS A 175 -2.57 -7.95 9.99
C LYS A 175 -2.82 -7.46 8.57
N PHE A 176 -1.79 -7.47 7.73
CA PHE A 176 -1.91 -7.02 6.35
C PHE A 176 -2.84 -7.90 5.51
N LEU A 177 -2.76 -9.23 5.67
CA LEU A 177 -3.64 -10.14 4.95
C LEU A 177 -5.10 -9.97 5.36
N HIS A 178 -5.38 -9.70 6.65
CA HIS A 178 -6.72 -9.35 7.09
C HIS A 178 -7.21 -8.07 6.40
N ASP A 179 -6.38 -7.03 6.31
CA ASP A 179 -6.74 -5.78 5.64
C ASP A 179 -7.00 -5.98 4.12
N GLU A 180 -6.25 -6.87 3.47
CA GLU A 180 -6.33 -7.09 2.01
C GLU A 180 -7.48 -8.04 1.61
N LEU A 181 -7.80 -9.06 2.43
CA LEU A 181 -8.94 -9.95 2.17
C LEU A 181 -10.26 -9.20 2.10
N HIS A 182 -10.39 -8.08 2.81
CA HIS A 182 -11.58 -7.21 2.70
C HIS A 182 -11.69 -6.48 1.35
N ARG A 183 -10.63 -6.43 0.53
CA ARG A 183 -10.59 -5.72 -0.76
C ARG A 183 -10.74 -6.63 -1.99
N LEU A 184 -10.51 -7.93 -1.87
CA LEU A 184 -10.35 -8.86 -3.00
C LEU A 184 -11.63 -9.56 -3.48
N SER A 185 -12.82 -8.98 -3.29
CA SER A 185 -14.05 -9.50 -3.92
C SER A 185 -13.95 -9.35 -5.45
N GLY A 186 -13.51 -10.42 -6.11
CA GLY A 186 -13.18 -10.48 -7.53
C GLY A 186 -14.28 -9.91 -8.41
N SER A 187 -13.93 -8.85 -9.15
CA SER A 187 -14.84 -8.14 -10.03
C SER A 187 -14.62 -8.61 -11.47
N GLU A 188 -15.65 -9.22 -12.05
CA GLU A 188 -15.72 -9.44 -13.50
C GLU A 188 -15.76 -8.09 -14.21
N ILE A 189 -14.98 -7.91 -15.28
CA ILE A 189 -14.89 -6.64 -16.01
C ILE A 189 -16.04 -6.55 -17.02
N VAL A 190 -17.11 -5.88 -16.61
CA VAL A 190 -18.26 -5.59 -17.48
C VAL A 190 -17.86 -4.59 -18.57
N GLY A 191 -18.30 -4.82 -19.81
CA GLY A 191 -17.96 -3.97 -20.96
C GLY A 191 -16.63 -4.27 -21.65
N ALA A 192 -15.91 -5.33 -21.23
CA ALA A 192 -14.59 -5.70 -21.77
C ALA A 192 -14.58 -5.94 -23.30
N SER A 193 -15.71 -6.37 -23.89
CA SER A 193 -15.86 -6.57 -25.33
C SER A 193 -16.53 -5.40 -26.08
N PHE A 194 -16.93 -4.35 -25.34
CA PHE A 194 -17.69 -3.21 -25.84
C PHE A 194 -16.92 -1.90 -25.58
N GLY A 195 -17.43 -1.01 -24.72
CA GLY A 195 -16.85 0.30 -24.48
C GLY A 195 -15.45 0.30 -23.86
N LEU A 196 -15.02 -0.83 -23.27
CA LEU A 196 -13.67 -1.03 -22.76
C LEU A 196 -12.75 -1.84 -23.68
N ARG A 197 -13.19 -2.22 -24.89
CA ARG A 197 -12.42 -3.10 -25.78
C ARG A 197 -11.00 -2.59 -26.06
N ASP A 198 -10.85 -1.31 -26.39
CA ASP A 198 -9.54 -0.72 -26.68
C ASP A 198 -8.64 -0.65 -25.44
N VAL A 199 -9.23 -0.41 -24.27
CA VAL A 199 -8.53 -0.46 -22.98
C VAL A 199 -8.04 -1.88 -22.72
N MET A 200 -8.90 -2.88 -22.91
CA MET A 200 -8.55 -4.28 -22.70
C MET A 200 -7.50 -4.78 -23.69
N PHE A 201 -7.50 -4.29 -24.93
CA PHE A 201 -6.43 -4.54 -25.90
C PHE A 201 -5.08 -4.03 -25.38
N LYS A 202 -5.02 -2.79 -24.87
CA LYS A 202 -3.82 -2.22 -24.25
C LYS A 202 -3.39 -2.98 -23.00
N VAL A 203 -4.35 -3.41 -22.17
CA VAL A 203 -4.09 -4.27 -21.00
C VAL A 203 -3.38 -5.55 -21.44
N GLN A 204 -3.90 -6.25 -22.45
CA GLN A 204 -3.27 -7.47 -22.97
C GLN A 204 -1.85 -7.23 -23.50
N GLN A 205 -1.63 -6.12 -24.21
CA GLN A 205 -0.31 -5.77 -24.72
C GLN A 205 0.72 -5.55 -23.60
N VAL A 206 0.34 -4.87 -22.53
CA VAL A 206 1.28 -4.53 -21.45
C VAL A 206 1.39 -5.61 -20.38
N SER A 207 0.45 -6.55 -20.30
CA SER A 207 0.40 -7.55 -19.22
C SER A 207 1.64 -8.43 -19.17
N SER A 208 2.23 -8.78 -20.31
CA SER A 208 3.46 -9.59 -20.40
C SER A 208 4.75 -8.82 -20.07
N MET A 209 4.68 -7.49 -19.92
CA MET A 209 5.82 -6.61 -19.71
C MET A 209 5.89 -6.13 -18.25
N ASP A 210 7.11 -5.87 -17.76
CA ASP A 210 7.36 -5.33 -16.41
C ASP A 210 7.39 -3.78 -16.37
N SER A 211 7.10 -3.12 -17.50
CA SER A 211 7.09 -1.66 -17.61
C SER A 211 6.03 -1.03 -16.69
N PRO A 212 6.32 0.16 -16.12
CA PRO A 212 5.33 0.96 -15.41
C PRO A 212 4.12 1.29 -16.30
N VAL A 213 2.93 1.22 -15.72
CA VAL A 213 1.67 1.57 -16.40
C VAL A 213 1.04 2.76 -15.69
N LEU A 214 0.59 3.76 -16.44
CA LEU A 214 -0.13 4.92 -15.92
C LEU A 214 -1.58 4.88 -16.40
N LEU A 215 -2.52 4.69 -15.47
CA LEU A 215 -3.95 4.70 -15.72
C LEU A 215 -4.49 6.13 -15.54
N LEU A 216 -5.07 6.67 -16.61
CA LEU A 216 -5.64 8.01 -16.66
C LEU A 216 -7.16 7.90 -16.81
N GLY A 217 -7.91 8.71 -16.08
CA GLY A 217 -9.35 8.79 -16.24
C GLY A 217 -10.02 9.41 -15.03
N GLU A 218 -11.28 9.80 -15.18
CA GLU A 218 -12.07 10.44 -14.14
C GLU A 218 -12.22 9.56 -12.88
N THR A 219 -12.63 10.16 -11.77
CA THR A 219 -12.96 9.40 -10.56
C THR A 219 -14.16 8.49 -10.82
N GLY A 220 -14.09 7.25 -10.34
CA GLY A 220 -15.20 6.29 -10.45
C GLY A 220 -15.30 5.52 -11.77
N VAL A 221 -14.32 5.61 -12.69
CA VAL A 221 -14.34 4.84 -13.96
C VAL A 221 -13.91 3.37 -13.84
N GLY A 222 -13.40 2.94 -12.68
CA GLY A 222 -12.93 1.57 -12.41
C GLY A 222 -11.42 1.34 -12.64
N LYS A 223 -10.57 2.30 -12.27
CA LYS A 223 -9.10 2.20 -12.47
C LYS A 223 -8.47 1.04 -11.69
N ASP A 224 -9.01 0.76 -10.51
CA ASP A 224 -8.67 -0.38 -9.65
C ASP A 224 -8.98 -1.74 -10.30
N VAL A 225 -10.13 -1.87 -10.96
CA VAL A 225 -10.50 -3.07 -11.71
C VAL A 225 -9.55 -3.31 -12.88
N ILE A 226 -9.20 -2.25 -13.62
CA ILE A 226 -8.22 -2.34 -14.71
C ILE A 226 -6.80 -2.67 -14.20
N ALA A 227 -6.38 -2.12 -13.06
CA ALA A 227 -5.11 -2.45 -12.44
C ALA A 227 -5.02 -3.93 -12.03
N ASN A 228 -6.11 -4.47 -11.45
CA ASN A 228 -6.25 -5.90 -11.17
C ASN A 228 -6.14 -6.73 -12.46
N ALA A 229 -6.82 -6.33 -13.53
CA ALA A 229 -6.79 -7.01 -14.82
C ALA A 229 -5.35 -7.14 -15.37
N ILE A 230 -4.57 -6.06 -15.29
CA ILE A 230 -3.16 -6.04 -15.71
C ILE A 230 -2.34 -7.01 -14.87
N HIS A 231 -2.53 -7.01 -13.54
CA HIS A 231 -1.79 -7.89 -12.64
C HIS A 231 -2.09 -9.37 -12.91
N TYR A 232 -3.36 -9.76 -12.91
CA TYR A 232 -3.75 -11.16 -13.07
C TYR A 232 -3.50 -11.72 -14.47
N SER A 233 -3.39 -10.85 -15.48
CA SER A 233 -2.98 -11.23 -16.84
C SER A 233 -1.46 -11.27 -17.03
N SER A 234 -0.67 -10.93 -16.00
CA SER A 234 0.79 -10.84 -16.08
C SER A 234 1.53 -12.10 -15.64
N SER A 235 2.84 -12.12 -15.91
CA SER A 235 3.78 -13.12 -15.37
C SER A 235 3.87 -13.10 -13.84
N ARG A 236 3.45 -11.99 -13.20
CA ARG A 236 3.46 -11.79 -11.74
C ARG A 236 2.11 -12.09 -11.07
N SER A 237 1.16 -12.69 -11.78
CA SER A 237 -0.19 -13.03 -11.28
C SER A 237 -0.23 -13.95 -10.05
N LYS A 238 0.86 -14.69 -9.78
CA LYS A 238 1.02 -15.51 -8.56
C LYS A 238 1.66 -14.73 -7.40
N GLY A 239 2.24 -13.57 -7.67
CA GLY A 239 2.85 -12.69 -6.68
C GLY A 239 1.80 -11.80 -5.99
N PRO A 240 2.19 -11.04 -4.96
CA PRO A 240 1.27 -10.15 -4.27
C PRO A 240 0.79 -9.01 -5.17
N PHE A 241 -0.50 -8.70 -5.11
CA PHE A 241 -1.06 -7.43 -5.60
C PHE A 241 -1.33 -6.54 -4.40
N VAL A 242 -0.62 -5.40 -4.31
CA VAL A 242 -0.74 -4.49 -3.17
C VAL A 242 -1.31 -3.17 -3.66
N SER A 243 -2.51 -2.81 -3.22
CA SER A 243 -3.15 -1.54 -3.57
C SER A 243 -3.02 -0.51 -2.46
N LEU A 244 -2.66 0.72 -2.84
CA LEU A 244 -2.61 1.88 -1.96
C LEU A 244 -3.31 3.06 -2.62
N ASN A 245 -4.24 3.71 -1.92
CA ASN A 245 -4.77 5.01 -2.33
C ASN A 245 -3.97 6.11 -1.60
N CYS A 246 -3.21 6.88 -2.37
CA CYS A 246 -2.31 7.91 -1.85
C CYS A 246 -3.07 9.10 -1.23
N GLY A 247 -4.27 9.42 -1.74
CA GLY A 247 -5.09 10.52 -1.23
C GLY A 247 -5.82 10.20 0.09
N ALA A 248 -5.92 8.92 0.46
CA ALA A 248 -6.61 8.49 1.69
C ALA A 248 -5.71 8.50 2.94
N ILE A 249 -4.40 8.68 2.77
CA ILE A 249 -3.41 8.56 3.85
C ILE A 249 -2.88 9.95 4.20
N PRO A 250 -2.85 10.32 5.49
CA PRO A 250 -2.25 11.59 5.91
C PRO A 250 -0.77 11.69 5.50
N ASP A 251 -0.34 12.88 5.10
CA ASP A 251 1.06 13.18 4.71
C ASP A 251 2.10 12.76 5.77
N THR A 252 1.73 12.74 7.04
CA THR A 252 2.62 12.33 8.14
C THR A 252 2.85 10.82 8.21
N LEU A 253 1.96 10.02 7.61
CA LEU A 253 1.96 8.56 7.67
C LEU A 253 2.32 7.90 6.34
N ILE A 254 2.21 8.63 5.22
CA ILE A 254 2.42 8.08 3.88
C ILE A 254 3.81 7.44 3.72
N ASP A 255 4.85 8.04 4.30
CA ASP A 255 6.22 7.51 4.26
C ASP A 255 6.32 6.16 4.99
N SER A 256 5.73 6.07 6.18
CA SER A 256 5.69 4.84 6.97
C SER A 256 4.85 3.75 6.29
N GLU A 257 3.73 4.11 5.65
CA GLU A 257 2.92 3.15 4.91
C GLU A 257 3.63 2.63 3.65
N LEU A 258 4.21 3.50 2.82
CA LEU A 258 4.88 3.11 1.58
C LEU A 258 6.19 2.35 1.84
N PHE A 259 7.06 2.89 2.69
CA PHE A 259 8.44 2.42 2.85
C PHE A 259 8.68 1.62 4.14
N GLY A 260 7.73 1.65 5.08
CA GLY A 260 7.90 1.01 6.39
C GLY A 260 8.75 1.85 7.33
N HIS A 261 8.89 1.39 8.56
CA HIS A 261 9.65 2.08 9.58
C HIS A 261 10.39 1.13 10.52
N GLU A 262 11.52 1.60 11.04
CA GLU A 262 12.24 0.93 12.12
C GLU A 262 11.63 1.27 13.49
N LYS A 263 11.82 0.38 14.46
CA LYS A 263 11.38 0.61 15.85
C LYS A 263 12.04 1.88 16.40
N GLY A 264 11.25 2.78 17.00
CA GLY A 264 11.73 4.03 17.59
C GLY A 264 12.03 5.16 16.61
N SER A 265 11.69 5.01 15.32
CA SER A 265 11.88 6.04 14.29
C SER A 265 11.04 7.31 14.50
N PHE A 266 9.90 7.21 15.19
CA PHE A 266 9.06 8.35 15.58
C PHE A 266 8.22 8.02 16.83
N THR A 267 7.55 9.02 17.41
CA THR A 267 6.67 8.85 18.57
C THR A 267 5.49 7.95 18.24
N GLY A 268 5.51 6.71 18.76
CA GLY A 268 4.50 5.68 18.49
C GLY A 268 5.01 4.48 17.66
N ALA A 269 6.24 4.51 17.16
CA ALA A 269 6.89 3.39 16.48
C ALA A 269 7.34 2.29 17.48
N LEU A 270 6.38 1.64 18.13
CA LEU A 270 6.61 0.61 19.15
C LEU A 270 7.24 -0.67 18.60
N ALA A 271 7.00 -0.95 17.33
CA ALA A 271 7.53 -2.09 16.59
C ALA A 271 8.01 -1.63 15.22
N GLN A 272 8.84 -2.45 14.58
CA GLN A 272 9.18 -2.28 13.17
C GLN A 272 7.97 -2.68 12.30
N LYS A 273 7.76 -1.99 11.17
CA LYS A 273 6.69 -2.30 10.21
C LYS A 273 7.24 -2.33 8.79
N ARG A 274 6.86 -3.34 8.00
CA ARG A 274 7.19 -3.43 6.57
C ARG A 274 6.27 -2.52 5.75
N GLY A 275 6.85 -1.76 4.84
CA GLY A 275 6.11 -0.88 3.93
C GLY A 275 5.42 -1.63 2.80
N ARG A 276 4.49 -0.97 2.10
CA ARG A 276 3.77 -1.52 0.95
C ARG A 276 4.72 -1.96 -0.18
N PHE A 277 5.81 -1.23 -0.42
CA PHE A 277 6.82 -1.64 -1.42
C PHE A 277 7.50 -2.96 -1.06
N GLU A 278 7.85 -3.15 0.21
CA GLU A 278 8.47 -4.38 0.69
C GLU A 278 7.51 -5.56 0.60
N ARG A 279 6.22 -5.31 0.85
CA ARG A 279 5.15 -6.31 0.77
C ARG A 279 4.77 -6.68 -0.66
N ALA A 280 4.94 -5.76 -1.61
CA ALA A 280 4.71 -5.99 -3.03
C ALA A 280 5.86 -6.71 -3.74
N HIS A 281 6.94 -7.05 -3.02
CA HIS A 281 8.11 -7.72 -3.59
C HIS A 281 7.74 -9.00 -4.36
N LYS A 282 8.32 -9.16 -5.56
CA LYS A 282 8.00 -10.18 -6.59
C LYS A 282 6.56 -10.11 -7.13
N GLY A 283 5.85 -9.03 -6.86
CA GLY A 283 4.47 -8.81 -7.26
C GLY A 283 4.28 -7.47 -7.96
N THR A 284 3.11 -6.87 -7.75
CA THR A 284 2.70 -5.58 -8.33
C THR A 284 2.17 -4.67 -7.24
N ILE A 285 2.59 -3.40 -7.26
CA ILE A 285 2.00 -2.35 -6.45
C ILE A 285 1.13 -1.44 -7.32
N PHE A 286 -0.10 -1.21 -6.87
CA PHE A 286 -1.03 -0.27 -7.47
C PHE A 286 -1.13 0.98 -6.60
N LEU A 287 -0.73 2.13 -7.16
CA LEU A 287 -0.74 3.43 -6.51
C LEU A 287 -1.87 4.27 -7.11
N ASP A 288 -3.01 4.32 -6.43
CA ASP A 288 -4.17 5.12 -6.81
C ASP A 288 -4.02 6.56 -6.32
N GLU A 289 -4.54 7.49 -7.12
CA GLU A 289 -4.40 8.94 -6.93
C GLU A 289 -2.94 9.40 -6.72
N ILE A 290 -2.03 8.97 -7.61
CA ILE A 290 -0.59 9.30 -7.54
C ILE A 290 -0.31 10.82 -7.54
N GLY A 291 -1.23 11.61 -8.10
CA GLY A 291 -1.15 13.08 -8.08
C GLY A 291 -1.27 13.69 -6.68
N GLU A 292 -1.76 12.95 -5.69
CA GLU A 292 -1.86 13.42 -4.30
C GLU A 292 -0.56 13.22 -3.51
N LEU A 293 0.47 12.61 -4.09
CA LEU A 293 1.73 12.36 -3.38
C LEU A 293 2.46 13.65 -3.02
N PRO A 294 2.85 13.83 -1.73
CA PRO A 294 3.69 14.95 -1.34
C PRO A 294 5.04 14.96 -2.06
N PRO A 295 5.64 16.15 -2.33
CA PRO A 295 6.90 16.24 -3.10
C PRO A 295 8.07 15.42 -2.52
N HIS A 296 8.16 15.29 -1.20
CA HIS A 296 9.22 14.50 -0.56
C HIS A 296 9.08 12.99 -0.83
N VAL A 297 7.84 12.49 -0.91
CA VAL A 297 7.54 11.09 -1.24
C VAL A 297 7.84 10.82 -2.71
N GLN A 298 7.56 11.78 -3.59
CA GLN A 298 7.87 11.68 -5.02
C GLN A 298 9.37 11.42 -5.26
N VAL A 299 10.25 12.06 -4.47
CA VAL A 299 11.71 11.82 -4.53
C VAL A 299 12.06 10.38 -4.17
N ARG A 300 11.46 9.84 -3.12
CA ARG A 300 11.71 8.45 -2.69
C ARG A 300 11.16 7.46 -3.69
N LEU A 301 9.95 7.69 -4.22
CA LEU A 301 9.36 6.87 -5.27
C LEU A 301 10.25 6.81 -6.53
N LEU A 302 10.83 7.94 -6.93
CA LEU A 302 11.78 7.99 -8.04
C LEU A 302 12.98 7.07 -7.80
N ARG A 303 13.54 7.06 -6.57
CA ARG A 303 14.63 6.15 -6.20
C ARG A 303 14.21 4.68 -6.31
N VAL A 304 12.99 4.34 -5.91
CA VAL A 304 12.47 2.96 -6.06
C VAL A 304 12.39 2.56 -7.53
N LEU A 305 11.88 3.44 -8.39
CA LEU A 305 11.77 3.22 -9.83
C LEU A 305 13.14 3.07 -10.51
N GLN A 306 14.15 3.81 -10.05
CA GLN A 306 15.49 3.81 -10.64
C GLN A 306 16.37 2.67 -10.13
N ASN A 307 16.47 2.52 -8.79
CA ASN A 307 17.45 1.65 -8.15
C ASN A 307 16.87 0.31 -7.71
N ARG A 308 15.54 0.16 -7.73
CA ARG A 308 14.85 -1.04 -7.22
C ARG A 308 15.20 -1.32 -5.76
N GLU A 309 15.29 -0.26 -4.95
CA GLU A 309 15.69 -0.32 -3.55
C GLU A 309 14.82 0.64 -2.71
N ILE A 310 14.59 0.26 -1.45
CA ILE A 310 13.94 1.11 -0.45
C ILE A 310 14.79 1.18 0.82
N GLU A 311 14.57 2.24 1.58
CA GLU A 311 15.07 2.40 2.95
C GLU A 311 13.87 2.65 3.84
N ARG A 312 13.83 2.02 5.02
CA ARG A 312 12.76 2.27 5.99
C ARG A 312 12.94 3.63 6.66
N VAL A 313 11.85 4.23 7.12
CA VAL A 313 11.92 5.46 7.91
C VAL A 313 12.73 5.21 9.19
N GLY A 314 13.75 6.04 9.41
CA GLY A 314 14.69 5.91 10.53
C GLY A 314 15.71 4.77 10.40
N GLY A 315 15.70 4.02 9.29
CA GLY A 315 16.67 2.97 9.00
C GLY A 315 17.74 3.45 8.02
N VAL A 316 18.93 2.84 8.12
CA VAL A 316 20.04 3.05 7.16
C VAL A 316 20.25 1.85 6.23
N LYS A 317 19.46 0.79 6.42
CA LYS A 317 19.57 -0.43 5.64
C LYS A 317 18.79 -0.29 4.33
N THR A 318 19.52 -0.43 3.23
CA THR A 318 18.95 -0.55 1.89
C THR A 318 18.36 -1.95 1.69
N ILE A 319 17.14 -2.01 1.14
CA ILE A 319 16.38 -3.24 0.91
C ILE A 319 16.05 -3.34 -0.58
N PRO A 320 16.57 -4.34 -1.32
CA PRO A 320 16.24 -4.52 -2.72
C PRO A 320 14.79 -4.97 -2.90
N VAL A 321 14.10 -4.38 -3.88
CA VAL A 321 12.69 -4.66 -4.22
C VAL A 321 12.51 -4.89 -5.71
N ASP A 322 12.08 -6.10 -6.08
CA ASP A 322 11.61 -6.42 -7.42
C ASP A 322 10.08 -6.23 -7.47
N ILE A 323 9.61 -5.16 -8.11
CA ILE A 323 8.18 -4.82 -8.16
C ILE A 323 7.77 -4.30 -9.53
N ARG A 324 6.56 -4.64 -9.96
CA ARG A 324 5.87 -3.92 -11.04
C ARG A 324 5.05 -2.78 -10.45
N ILE A 325 5.05 -1.62 -11.11
CA ILE A 325 4.30 -0.45 -10.65
C ILE A 325 3.17 -0.14 -11.63
N ILE A 326 1.97 0.00 -11.10
CA ILE A 326 0.80 0.56 -11.80
C ILE A 326 0.40 1.81 -11.02
N ALA A 327 0.34 2.97 -11.67
CA ALA A 327 -0.11 4.21 -11.06
C ALA A 327 -1.42 4.67 -11.68
N ALA A 328 -2.29 5.32 -10.92
CA ALA A 328 -3.53 5.90 -11.41
C ALA A 328 -3.70 7.34 -10.92
N THR A 329 -4.38 8.17 -11.71
CA THR A 329 -4.75 9.54 -11.32
C THR A 329 -5.94 10.03 -12.13
N ASN A 330 -6.76 10.90 -11.53
CA ASN A 330 -7.75 11.73 -12.23
C ASN A 330 -7.23 13.13 -12.58
N ARG A 331 -6.11 13.57 -12.02
CA ARG A 331 -5.52 14.90 -12.22
C ARG A 331 -4.66 14.97 -13.47
N ASN A 332 -4.56 16.17 -14.03
CA ASN A 332 -3.64 16.47 -15.12
C ASN A 332 -2.21 16.65 -14.59
N LEU A 333 -1.39 15.60 -14.66
CA LEU A 333 -0.01 15.64 -14.19
C LEU A 333 0.86 16.65 -14.93
N GLU A 334 0.58 16.94 -16.21
CA GLU A 334 1.36 17.91 -16.99
C GLU A 334 1.16 19.34 -16.49
N GLU A 335 -0.07 19.69 -16.09
CA GLU A 335 -0.35 20.97 -15.42
C GLU A 335 0.32 21.03 -14.04
N MET A 336 0.26 19.95 -13.26
CA MET A 336 0.91 19.88 -11.95
C MET A 336 2.44 20.02 -12.04
N ILE A 337 3.06 19.59 -13.15
CA ILE A 337 4.49 19.82 -13.40
C ILE A 337 4.76 21.32 -13.61
N LYS A 338 3.93 22.01 -14.39
CA LYS A 338 4.05 23.47 -14.59
C LYS A 338 3.92 24.24 -13.27
N ASP A 339 3.04 23.76 -12.39
CA ASP A 339 2.82 24.32 -11.06
C ASP A 339 3.82 23.84 -9.99
N LYS A 340 4.83 23.05 -10.38
CA LYS A 340 5.85 22.45 -9.49
C LYS A 340 5.29 21.59 -8.35
N GLN A 341 4.07 21.08 -8.52
CA GLN A 341 3.41 20.17 -7.58
C GLN A 341 3.75 18.71 -7.86
N PHE A 342 4.13 18.39 -9.10
CA PHE A 342 4.58 17.06 -9.51
C PHE A 342 5.93 17.15 -10.20
N ARG A 343 6.83 16.20 -9.92
CA ARG A 343 8.16 16.21 -10.52
C ARG A 343 8.15 15.65 -11.95
N GLU A 344 8.79 16.39 -12.86
CA GLU A 344 8.93 16.01 -14.26
C GLU A 344 9.70 14.69 -14.44
N ASP A 345 10.79 14.48 -13.69
CA ASP A 345 11.61 13.26 -13.75
C ASP A 345 10.83 11.98 -13.35
N LEU A 346 9.98 12.08 -12.33
CA LEU A 346 9.08 11.02 -11.91
C LEU A 346 7.99 10.76 -12.96
N TRP A 347 7.41 11.82 -13.54
CA TRP A 347 6.41 11.68 -14.59
C TRP A 347 6.93 10.90 -15.78
N PHE A 348 8.13 11.21 -16.28
CA PHE A 348 8.74 10.45 -17.39
C PHE A 348 8.96 8.96 -17.08
N ARG A 349 9.21 8.60 -15.80
CA ARG A 349 9.37 7.20 -15.38
C ARG A 349 8.05 6.46 -15.21
N LEU A 350 6.97 7.16 -14.89
CA LEU A 350 5.63 6.58 -14.75
C LEU A 350 4.89 6.52 -16.09
N ASN A 351 5.03 7.54 -16.93
CA ASN A 351 4.34 7.70 -18.20
C ASN A 351 4.97 6.87 -19.34
N VAL A 352 5.40 5.64 -19.03
CA VAL A 352 5.99 4.72 -20.02
C VAL A 352 4.89 4.08 -20.87
N PHE A 353 3.77 3.70 -20.24
CA PHE A 353 2.63 3.12 -20.94
C PHE A 353 1.31 3.72 -20.39
N PRO A 354 0.84 4.84 -20.95
CA PRO A 354 -0.42 5.45 -20.53
C PRO A 354 -1.64 4.71 -21.10
N ILE A 355 -2.62 4.43 -20.25
CA ILE A 355 -3.92 3.88 -20.62
C ILE A 355 -5.00 4.85 -20.16
N TRP A 356 -5.67 5.47 -21.11
CA TRP A 356 -6.83 6.31 -20.85
C TRP A 356 -8.09 5.45 -20.75
N ILE A 357 -8.80 5.57 -19.64
CA ILE A 357 -10.05 4.85 -19.38
C ILE A 357 -11.20 5.84 -19.62
N PRO A 358 -12.08 5.56 -20.60
CA PRO A 358 -13.15 6.48 -20.96
C PRO A 358 -14.17 6.60 -19.82
N PRO A 359 -14.76 7.79 -19.62
CA PRO A 359 -15.87 7.98 -18.70
C PRO A 359 -17.12 7.23 -19.19
N LEU A 360 -18.05 6.95 -18.28
CA LEU A 360 -19.23 6.11 -18.54
C LEU A 360 -20.12 6.66 -19.67
N ARG A 361 -20.22 8.00 -19.78
CA ARG A 361 -20.95 8.68 -20.87
C ARG A 361 -20.41 8.36 -22.28
N ASP A 362 -19.12 8.09 -22.42
CA ASP A 362 -18.50 7.75 -23.71
C ASP A 362 -18.63 6.25 -24.02
N ARG A 363 -19.10 5.46 -23.04
CA ARG A 363 -19.36 4.01 -23.14
C ARG A 363 -20.76 3.63 -22.68
N ALA A 364 -21.78 4.41 -23.07
CA ALA A 364 -23.16 4.20 -22.65
C ALA A 364 -23.71 2.80 -23.02
N SER A 365 -23.13 2.13 -24.03
CA SER A 365 -23.45 0.74 -24.39
C SER A 365 -23.26 -0.26 -23.25
N ASP A 366 -22.39 0.06 -22.27
CA ASP A 366 -22.04 -0.84 -21.17
C ASP A 366 -23.03 -0.69 -20.00
N ILE A 367 -23.85 0.37 -19.97
CA ILE A 367 -24.78 0.69 -18.88
C ILE A 367 -25.78 -0.46 -18.62
N PRO A 368 -26.46 -1.05 -19.61
CA PRO A 368 -27.44 -2.12 -19.36
C PRO A 368 -26.81 -3.34 -18.66
N GLU A 369 -25.60 -3.73 -19.09
CA GLU A 369 -24.88 -4.87 -18.52
C GLU A 369 -24.37 -4.55 -17.10
N LEU A 370 -23.85 -3.33 -16.89
CA LEU A 370 -23.44 -2.84 -15.57
C LEU A 370 -24.61 -2.82 -14.59
N VAL A 371 -25.79 -2.35 -15.03
CA VAL A 371 -26.99 -2.32 -14.20
C VAL A 371 -27.38 -3.73 -13.76
N GLN A 372 -27.44 -4.67 -14.71
CA GLN A 372 -27.76 -6.06 -14.39
C GLN A 372 -26.73 -6.67 -13.43
N HIS A 373 -25.44 -6.43 -13.67
CA HIS A 373 -24.36 -6.89 -12.81
C HIS A 373 -24.52 -6.39 -11.37
N PHE A 374 -24.70 -5.07 -11.18
CA PHE A 374 -24.85 -4.49 -9.85
C PHE A 374 -26.15 -4.90 -9.16
N ILE A 375 -27.25 -5.07 -9.88
CA ILE A 375 -28.48 -5.60 -9.30
C ILE A 375 -28.23 -6.98 -8.71
N ILE A 376 -27.58 -7.88 -9.45
CA ILE A 376 -27.29 -9.24 -8.98
C ILE A 376 -26.33 -9.20 -7.78
N LEU A 377 -25.25 -8.42 -7.88
CA LEU A 377 -24.23 -8.30 -6.84
C LEU A 377 -24.83 -7.75 -5.54
N LYS A 378 -25.47 -6.58 -5.60
CA LYS A 378 -26.03 -5.90 -4.44
C LYS A 378 -27.23 -6.63 -3.85
N SER A 379 -28.05 -7.31 -4.67
CA SER A 379 -29.14 -8.14 -4.14
C SER A 379 -28.61 -9.28 -3.26
N ARG A 380 -27.47 -9.90 -3.64
CA ARG A 380 -26.82 -10.94 -2.82
C ARG A 380 -26.22 -10.36 -1.54
N GLU A 381 -25.54 -9.22 -1.62
CA GLU A 381 -24.97 -8.54 -0.45
C GLU A 381 -26.04 -8.12 0.56
N LEU A 382 -27.15 -7.56 0.07
CA LEU A 382 -28.32 -7.18 0.87
C LEU A 382 -29.19 -8.36 1.31
N LYS A 383 -28.84 -9.59 0.89
CA LYS A 383 -29.56 -10.84 1.19
C LYS A 383 -31.05 -10.77 0.81
N LEU A 384 -31.34 -10.16 -0.35
CA LEU A 384 -32.68 -10.16 -0.90
C LEU A 384 -33.04 -11.59 -1.33
N GLY A 385 -34.26 -12.03 -1.01
CA GLY A 385 -34.76 -13.37 -1.37
C GLY A 385 -35.08 -13.54 -2.85
N HIS A 386 -35.00 -12.47 -3.65
CA HIS A 386 -35.25 -12.46 -5.08
C HIS A 386 -34.41 -11.37 -5.76
N ILE A 387 -34.29 -11.45 -7.09
CA ILE A 387 -33.64 -10.42 -7.92
C ILE A 387 -34.75 -9.51 -8.46
N PRO A 388 -34.80 -8.21 -8.08
CA PRO A 388 -35.83 -7.30 -8.56
C PRO A 388 -35.75 -7.06 -10.07
N VAL A 389 -36.90 -6.84 -10.69
CA VAL A 389 -37.02 -6.52 -12.13
C VAL A 389 -36.99 -5.01 -12.33
N LEU A 390 -36.41 -4.54 -13.42
CA LEU A 390 -36.43 -3.13 -13.80
C LEU A 390 -37.84 -2.70 -14.24
N ALA A 391 -38.25 -1.49 -13.87
CA ALA A 391 -39.45 -0.88 -14.43
C ALA A 391 -39.28 -0.61 -15.94
N PRO A 392 -40.36 -0.66 -16.75
CA PRO A 392 -40.30 -0.25 -18.15
C PRO A 392 -39.76 1.18 -18.29
N GLY A 393 -38.82 1.41 -19.21
CA GLY A 393 -38.18 2.73 -19.44
C GLY A 393 -37.11 3.13 -18.40
N ALA A 394 -36.85 2.30 -17.38
CA ALA A 394 -35.84 2.59 -16.38
C ALA A 394 -34.42 2.66 -16.97
N ILE A 395 -34.10 1.79 -17.94
CA ILE A 395 -32.81 1.82 -18.65
C ILE A 395 -32.65 3.08 -19.49
N ASP A 396 -33.70 3.53 -20.18
CA ASP A 396 -33.63 4.73 -21.03
C ASP A 396 -33.27 5.96 -20.19
N THR A 397 -33.85 6.06 -18.99
CA THR A 397 -33.53 7.12 -18.03
C THR A 397 -32.06 7.12 -17.61
N LEU A 398 -31.45 5.93 -17.47
CA LEU A 398 -30.03 5.80 -17.13
C LEU A 398 -29.11 6.11 -18.31
N LEU A 399 -29.54 5.83 -19.55
CA LEU A 399 -28.78 6.12 -20.77
C LEU A 399 -28.72 7.63 -21.08
N GLU A 400 -29.76 8.40 -20.69
CA GLU A 400 -29.81 9.86 -20.88
C GLU A 400 -28.90 10.65 -19.92
N TYR A 401 -28.44 10.03 -18.83
CA TYR A 401 -27.68 10.72 -17.79
C TYR A 401 -26.17 10.76 -18.10
N ASN A 402 -25.51 11.87 -17.74
CA ASN A 402 -24.10 12.10 -18.05
C ASN A 402 -23.10 11.40 -17.10
N TRP A 403 -23.57 10.85 -15.97
CA TRP A 403 -22.76 10.10 -15.00
C TRP A 403 -21.46 10.79 -14.54
N PRO A 404 -21.52 11.97 -13.90
CA PRO A 404 -20.34 12.68 -13.41
C PRO A 404 -19.50 11.87 -12.40
N GLY A 405 -20.12 10.96 -11.63
CA GLY A 405 -19.43 10.00 -10.75
C GLY A 405 -19.20 8.62 -11.37
N ASN A 406 -19.42 8.49 -12.69
CA ASN A 406 -19.16 7.30 -13.49
C ASN A 406 -19.79 6.02 -12.89
N VAL A 407 -19.07 4.90 -12.92
CA VAL A 407 -19.56 3.58 -12.48
C VAL A 407 -19.86 3.57 -10.98
N ARG A 408 -19.09 4.32 -10.18
CA ARG A 408 -19.32 4.42 -8.72
C ARG A 408 -20.65 5.07 -8.39
N GLU A 409 -21.05 6.09 -9.15
CA GLU A 409 -22.36 6.72 -8.99
C GLU A 409 -23.49 5.78 -9.43
N LEU A 410 -23.32 5.06 -10.54
CA LEU A 410 -24.28 4.06 -11.01
C LEU A 410 -24.49 2.96 -9.97
N GLU A 411 -23.42 2.40 -9.41
CA GLU A 411 -23.48 1.40 -8.34
C GLU A 411 -24.26 1.90 -7.13
N ASN A 412 -23.93 3.11 -6.65
CA ASN A 412 -24.61 3.74 -5.51
C ASN A 412 -26.10 4.01 -5.77
N LEU A 413 -26.46 4.39 -7.00
CA LEU A 413 -27.85 4.61 -7.38
C LEU A 413 -28.64 3.28 -7.37
N ILE A 414 -28.05 2.21 -7.89
CA ILE A 414 -28.67 0.87 -7.92
C ILE A 414 -28.84 0.34 -6.50
N GLU A 415 -27.80 0.44 -5.65
CA GLU A 415 -27.88 0.03 -4.25
C GLU A 415 -29.00 0.78 -3.52
N ARG A 416 -29.10 2.10 -3.73
CA ARG A 416 -30.18 2.92 -3.16
C ARG A 416 -31.56 2.48 -3.65
N ALA A 417 -31.71 2.22 -4.95
CA ALA A 417 -32.97 1.76 -5.52
C ALA A 417 -33.41 0.41 -4.92
N LEU A 418 -32.46 -0.53 -4.74
CA LEU A 418 -32.72 -1.82 -4.09
C LEU A 418 -33.17 -1.68 -2.62
N ILE A 419 -32.62 -0.70 -1.90
CA ILE A 419 -33.02 -0.43 -0.51
C ILE A 419 -34.43 0.16 -0.44
N LEU A 420 -34.79 1.04 -1.37
CA LEU A 420 -36.07 1.77 -1.39
C LEU A 420 -37.23 0.92 -1.94
N HIS A 421 -36.97 0.06 -2.93
CA HIS A 421 -37.99 -0.70 -3.67
C HIS A 421 -37.84 -2.21 -3.46
N ARG A 422 -37.98 -2.67 -2.20
CA ARG A 422 -37.74 -4.08 -1.84
C ARG A 422 -38.71 -5.09 -2.44
N ASP A 423 -39.94 -4.66 -2.74
CA ASP A 423 -41.05 -5.56 -3.14
C ASP A 423 -41.69 -5.18 -4.48
N GLY A 424 -41.03 -4.32 -5.29
CA GLY A 424 -41.56 -3.79 -6.54
C GLY A 424 -40.52 -3.62 -7.65
N PRO A 425 -40.94 -3.21 -8.86
CA PRO A 425 -40.00 -2.96 -9.94
C PRO A 425 -39.09 -1.78 -9.62
N LEU A 426 -37.80 -1.90 -9.94
CA LEU A 426 -36.82 -0.86 -9.68
C LEU A 426 -37.08 0.35 -10.58
N GLN A 427 -37.25 1.50 -9.93
CA GLN A 427 -37.28 2.81 -10.55
C GLN A 427 -36.06 3.61 -10.09
N PHE A 428 -35.56 4.48 -10.96
CA PHE A 428 -34.37 5.28 -10.69
C PHE A 428 -34.75 6.76 -10.67
N ASP A 429 -34.83 7.32 -9.46
CA ASP A 429 -34.90 8.76 -9.29
C ASP A 429 -33.48 9.32 -9.26
N ILE A 430 -33.02 9.83 -10.41
CA ILE A 430 -31.71 10.48 -10.52
C ILE A 430 -31.79 11.84 -9.83
N ILE A 431 -31.48 11.87 -8.53
CA ILE A 431 -31.43 13.10 -7.72
C ILE A 431 -30.22 13.92 -8.18
N GLY A 432 -30.44 14.84 -9.12
CA GLY A 432 -29.38 15.68 -9.67
C GLY A 432 -29.77 16.46 -10.92
N ASP A 433 -30.86 16.07 -11.61
CA ASP A 433 -31.37 16.80 -12.78
C ASP A 433 -32.59 17.70 -12.46
N THR A 434 -32.56 18.37 -11.30
CA THR A 434 -33.44 19.54 -11.05
C THR A 434 -32.91 20.82 -11.71
N LYS A 435 -32.02 20.70 -12.71
CA LYS A 435 -31.55 21.86 -13.48
C LYS A 435 -31.83 21.82 -14.98
N ASN A 436 -32.24 20.72 -15.62
CA ASN A 436 -32.51 20.78 -17.07
C ASN A 436 -33.73 20.01 -17.63
N LYS A 437 -34.57 19.35 -16.82
CA LYS A 437 -35.84 18.78 -17.36
C LYS A 437 -37.02 19.76 -17.46
N THR A 438 -36.86 21.03 -17.06
CA THR A 438 -37.87 22.09 -17.29
C THR A 438 -37.56 23.00 -18.48
N THR A 439 -36.37 22.91 -19.10
CA THR A 439 -35.92 23.86 -20.14
C THR A 439 -36.02 23.31 -21.57
N SER A 440 -35.96 22.00 -21.79
CA SER A 440 -36.01 21.43 -23.15
C SER A 440 -37.41 21.36 -23.79
N HIS A 441 -38.48 21.54 -23.00
CA HIS A 441 -39.83 21.76 -23.55
C HIS A 441 -40.17 23.24 -23.79
N PHE A 442 -39.38 24.18 -23.25
CA PHE A 442 -39.58 25.62 -23.46
C PHE A 442 -38.80 26.18 -24.67
N GLU A 443 -37.73 25.52 -25.11
CA GLU A 443 -36.89 26.03 -26.20
C GLU A 443 -37.47 25.83 -27.61
N ASN A 444 -38.46 24.96 -27.80
CA ASN A 444 -39.11 24.74 -29.10
C ASN A 444 -40.43 25.50 -29.32
N GLN A 445 -40.88 26.33 -28.36
CA GLN A 445 -42.07 27.20 -28.53
C GLN A 445 -41.75 28.70 -28.53
N LEU A 446 -40.50 29.12 -28.29
CA LEU A 446 -40.12 30.54 -28.26
C LEU A 446 -39.54 31.04 -29.59
N LYS A 447 -40.18 30.65 -30.71
CA LYS A 447 -40.09 31.38 -31.98
C LYS A 447 -41.33 32.25 -32.19
N GLU A 448 -41.74 33.01 -31.18
CA GLU A 448 -42.67 34.13 -31.37
C GLU A 448 -42.25 35.35 -30.55
N LYS A 449 -42.56 36.51 -31.13
CA LYS A 449 -42.01 37.84 -30.88
C LYS A 449 -42.05 38.32 -29.42
N ASP A 450 -41.06 39.15 -29.12
CA ASP A 450 -40.80 39.97 -27.91
C ASP A 450 -40.10 39.29 -26.71
N PRO A 451 -38.82 39.64 -26.44
CA PRO A 451 -38.03 39.11 -25.31
C PRO A 451 -38.50 39.52 -23.91
N PHE A 452 -39.45 40.46 -23.80
CA PHE A 452 -39.99 40.89 -22.51
C PHE A 452 -41.43 41.41 -22.70
N PRO A 453 -42.47 40.64 -22.33
CA PRO A 453 -43.85 41.06 -22.53
C PRO A 453 -44.13 42.33 -21.71
N SER A 454 -44.69 43.36 -22.35
CA SER A 454 -45.10 44.58 -21.65
C SER A 454 -46.09 44.25 -20.53
N PHE A 455 -46.11 45.04 -19.46
CA PHE A 455 -47.05 44.87 -18.34
C PHE A 455 -48.51 44.70 -18.80
N ASN A 456 -48.91 45.42 -19.84
CA ASN A 456 -50.24 45.30 -20.44
C ASN A 456 -50.46 43.92 -21.10
N SER A 457 -49.47 43.37 -21.80
CA SER A 457 -49.57 42.04 -22.44
C SER A 457 -49.62 40.89 -21.43
N ILE A 458 -48.96 41.03 -20.27
CA ILE A 458 -49.06 40.06 -19.17
C ILE A 458 -50.47 40.11 -18.58
N ILE A 459 -51.00 41.32 -18.33
CA ILE A 459 -52.35 41.49 -17.81
C ILE A 459 -53.40 40.96 -18.80
N GLU A 460 -53.24 41.23 -20.09
CA GLU A 460 -54.14 40.74 -21.13
C GLU A 460 -54.18 39.21 -21.15
N ARG A 461 -53.01 38.55 -21.17
CA ARG A 461 -52.91 37.09 -21.12
C ARG A 461 -53.54 36.51 -19.85
N HIS A 462 -53.30 37.16 -18.71
CA HIS A 462 -53.86 36.72 -17.44
C HIS A 462 -55.39 36.87 -17.38
N ILE A 463 -55.94 37.95 -17.95
CA ILE A 463 -57.38 38.15 -18.09
C ILE A 463 -58.00 37.11 -19.02
N LEU A 464 -57.37 36.81 -20.16
CA LEU A 464 -57.85 35.80 -21.12
C LEU A 464 -57.88 34.41 -20.48
N GLN A 465 -56.83 34.04 -19.75
CA GLN A 465 -56.77 32.75 -19.04
C GLN A 465 -57.87 32.63 -17.98
N ALA A 466 -58.13 33.71 -17.22
CA ALA A 466 -59.22 33.72 -16.24
C ALA A 466 -60.61 33.66 -16.90
N LEU A 467 -60.78 34.23 -18.10
CA LEU A 467 -62.01 34.11 -18.87
C LEU A 467 -62.18 32.70 -19.44
N GLU A 468 -61.14 32.05 -19.93
CA GLU A 468 -61.22 30.67 -20.44
C GLU A 468 -61.60 29.68 -19.33
N LEU A 469 -60.96 29.78 -18.16
CA LEU A 469 -61.26 28.93 -17.00
C LEU A 469 -62.67 29.12 -16.43
N THR A 470 -63.30 30.25 -16.74
CA THR A 470 -64.64 30.59 -16.25
C THR A 470 -65.67 30.58 -17.38
N GLU A 471 -65.36 29.94 -18.52
CA GLU A 471 -66.22 29.86 -19.71
C GLU A 471 -66.77 31.22 -20.18
N TRP A 472 -65.93 32.25 -20.07
CA TRP A 472 -66.20 33.66 -20.37
C TRP A 472 -67.21 34.34 -19.45
N LYS A 473 -67.53 33.74 -18.31
CA LYS A 473 -68.41 34.32 -17.29
C LYS A 473 -67.70 35.44 -16.53
N ILE A 474 -68.09 36.70 -16.76
CA ILE A 474 -67.41 37.87 -16.17
C ILE A 474 -67.79 38.10 -14.70
N HIS A 475 -69.02 37.80 -14.28
CA HIS A 475 -69.56 38.17 -12.96
C HIS A 475 -70.39 37.06 -12.32
N GLY A 476 -70.55 37.12 -10.99
CA GLY A 476 -71.24 36.14 -10.16
C GLY A 476 -70.32 35.02 -9.66
N PRO A 477 -70.84 34.08 -8.85
CA PRO A 477 -70.05 32.98 -8.29
C PRO A 477 -69.34 32.17 -9.38
N GLY A 478 -68.03 32.04 -9.28
CA GLY A 478 -67.15 31.37 -10.25
C GLY A 478 -66.87 32.18 -11.52
N GLY A 479 -67.10 33.50 -11.52
CA GLY A 479 -66.79 34.37 -12.65
C GLY A 479 -65.34 34.89 -12.64
N ALA A 480 -64.83 35.29 -13.81
CA ALA A 480 -63.46 35.79 -14.00
C ALA A 480 -63.10 36.96 -13.08
N ALA A 481 -64.05 37.86 -12.76
CA ALA A 481 -63.81 38.97 -11.84
C ALA A 481 -63.57 38.51 -10.40
N GLU A 482 -64.26 37.46 -9.96
CA GLU A 482 -64.06 36.86 -8.64
C GLU A 482 -62.72 36.10 -8.58
N LEU A 483 -62.42 35.33 -9.63
CA LEU A 483 -61.16 34.58 -9.76
C LEU A 483 -59.94 35.52 -9.79
N LEU A 484 -60.06 36.67 -10.44
CA LEU A 484 -59.04 37.71 -10.50
C LEU A 484 -59.07 38.68 -9.30
N GLN A 485 -60.01 38.51 -8.35
CA GLN A 485 -60.22 39.38 -7.20
C GLN A 485 -60.35 40.87 -7.54
N VAL A 486 -61.02 41.19 -8.65
CA VAL A 486 -61.28 42.56 -9.10
C VAL A 486 -62.77 42.82 -9.22
N ASN A 487 -63.18 44.08 -9.06
CA ASN A 487 -64.57 44.45 -9.31
C ASN A 487 -64.95 44.14 -10.78
N PRO A 488 -66.11 43.52 -11.07
CA PRO A 488 -66.53 43.20 -12.44
C PRO A 488 -66.54 44.40 -13.39
N ASN A 489 -66.83 45.61 -12.90
CA ASN A 489 -66.78 46.83 -13.72
C ASN A 489 -65.33 47.26 -14.03
N THR A 490 -64.39 47.02 -13.12
CA THR A 490 -62.95 47.23 -13.36
C THR A 490 -62.40 46.24 -14.38
N LEU A 491 -62.85 44.98 -14.32
CA LEU A 491 -62.49 43.97 -15.32
C LEU A 491 -63.02 44.34 -16.72
N ARG A 492 -64.29 44.75 -16.82
CA ARG A 492 -64.88 45.25 -18.08
C ARG A 492 -64.13 46.46 -18.63
N GLY A 493 -63.72 47.39 -17.76
CA GLY A 493 -62.92 48.54 -18.15
C GLY A 493 -61.55 48.15 -18.74
N LYS A 494 -60.86 47.19 -18.12
CA LYS A 494 -59.58 46.65 -18.60
C LYS A 494 -59.74 45.89 -19.92
N MET A 495 -60.75 45.03 -20.04
CA MET A 495 -61.08 44.29 -21.28
C MET A 495 -61.33 45.25 -22.45
N ARG A 496 -62.10 46.33 -22.24
CA ARG A 496 -62.36 47.34 -23.27
C ARG A 496 -61.10 48.09 -23.69
N LYS A 497 -60.21 48.43 -22.75
CA LYS A 497 -58.95 49.13 -23.03
C LYS A 497 -57.94 48.25 -23.79
N MET A 498 -58.03 46.93 -23.61
CA MET A 498 -57.16 45.92 -24.25
C MET A 498 -57.78 45.28 -25.49
N GLY A 499 -58.97 45.70 -25.93
CA GLY A 499 -59.63 45.15 -27.13
C GLY A 499 -60.18 43.73 -26.97
N ILE A 500 -60.31 43.21 -25.75
CA ILE A 500 -60.86 41.86 -25.49
C ILE A 500 -62.39 41.89 -25.70
N PRO A 501 -62.96 41.03 -26.56
CA PRO A 501 -64.39 41.04 -26.86
C PRO A 501 -65.22 40.56 -25.66
N PHE A 502 -66.40 41.16 -25.48
CA PHE A 502 -67.41 40.63 -24.56
C PHE A 502 -68.17 39.52 -25.28
N LYS A 503 -67.93 38.26 -24.91
CA LYS A 503 -68.80 37.16 -25.33
C LYS A 503 -70.13 37.33 -24.57
N LYS A 504 -71.23 37.39 -25.34
CA LYS A 504 -72.57 37.72 -24.83
C LYS A 504 -73.12 36.63 -23.91
#